data_AF-A0A6L7YHP9-F1
#
_entry.id   AF-A0A6L7YHP9-F1
#
_cell.length_a   1.000
_cell.length_b   1.000
_cell.length_c   1.000
_cell.angle_alpha   90.00
_cell.angle_beta   90.00
_cell.angle_gamma   90.00
#
_symmetry.space_group_name_H-M   'P 1'
#
loop_
_entity.id
_entity.type
_entity.pdbx_description
1 polymer ?
#
loop_
_entity_poly.entity_id
_entity_poly.type
_entity_poly.pdbx_seq_one_letter_code
_entity_poly.pdbx_strand_id
1 'polypeptide(L)'
;MATFTPKDASEVLIGRERASARERQMYIEALQGSEAGMIELSRGEKASRVKRLLAEASRETGIRVRSTWEDKNQKVLLWKRVGA
;
A
#
# COMPACT_ATOMS: atom_id res chain seq x y z
N MET A 1 -18.38 -35.21 -10.86
CA MET A 1 -17.08 -35.35 -10.15
C MET A 1 -16.51 -33.97 -9.92
N ALA A 2 -15.88 -33.71 -8.77
CA ALA A 2 -15.21 -32.42 -8.52
C ALA A 2 -13.81 -32.41 -9.16
N THR A 3 -13.42 -31.29 -9.76
CA THR A 3 -12.10 -31.09 -10.34
C THR A 3 -11.24 -30.29 -9.36
N PHE A 4 -10.06 -30.81 -9.02
CA PHE A 4 -9.10 -30.14 -8.15
C PHE A 4 -7.96 -29.55 -8.98
N THR A 5 -7.62 -28.29 -8.73
CA THR A 5 -6.51 -27.59 -9.38
C THR A 5 -5.50 -27.15 -8.33
N PRO A 6 -4.26 -27.66 -8.34
CA PRO A 6 -3.21 -27.19 -7.43
C PRO A 6 -2.83 -25.76 -7.78
N LYS A 7 -2.64 -24.95 -6.74
CA LYS A 7 -2.20 -23.56 -6.84
C LYS A 7 -1.00 -23.36 -5.91
N ASP A 8 -0.08 -22.48 -6.32
CA ASP A 8 1.03 -22.09 -5.45
C ASP A 8 0.50 -21.28 -4.26
N ALA A 9 1.06 -21.50 -3.08
CA ALA A 9 0.60 -20.81 -1.86
C ALA A 9 0.75 -19.28 -1.99
N SER A 10 1.75 -18.80 -2.72
CA SER A 10 1.96 -17.37 -2.98
C SER A 10 0.90 -16.76 -3.91
N GLU A 11 0.26 -17.58 -4.76
CA GLU A 11 -0.83 -17.17 -5.62
C GLU A 11 -2.20 -17.16 -4.90
N VAL A 12 -2.27 -17.72 -3.69
CA VAL A 12 -3.52 -17.94 -2.98
C VAL A 12 -3.56 -17.11 -1.70
N LEU A 13 -4.10 -15.90 -1.81
CA LEU A 13 -4.39 -15.06 -0.65
C LEU A 13 -5.73 -15.45 -0.02
N ILE A 14 -5.71 -15.83 1.26
CA ILE A 14 -6.91 -16.26 1.99
C ILE A 14 -7.25 -15.26 3.11
N GLY A 15 -8.54 -15.00 3.30
CA GLY A 15 -9.05 -14.22 4.44
C GLY A 15 -8.41 -12.84 4.58
N ARG A 16 -7.67 -12.63 5.68
CA ARG A 16 -7.08 -11.34 6.07
C ARG A 16 -5.97 -10.88 5.14
N GLU A 17 -5.24 -11.80 4.52
CA GLU A 17 -4.15 -11.46 3.59
C GLU A 17 -4.70 -10.88 2.29
N ARG A 18 -5.80 -11.45 1.79
CA ARG A 18 -6.50 -10.94 0.60
C ARG A 18 -7.06 -9.54 0.83
N ALA A 19 -7.63 -9.28 2.00
CA ALA A 19 -8.11 -7.95 2.36
C ALA A 19 -6.96 -6.94 2.42
N SER A 20 -5.83 -7.33 3.02
CA SER A 20 -4.65 -6.46 3.13
C SER A 20 -4.01 -6.17 1.76
N ALA A 21 -3.91 -7.16 0.89
CA ALA A 21 -3.42 -6.98 -0.48
C ALA A 21 -4.33 -6.03 -1.29
N ARG A 22 -5.64 -6.17 -1.14
CA ARG A 22 -6.61 -5.28 -1.79
C ARG A 22 -6.47 -3.83 -1.32
N GLU A 23 -6.24 -3.61 -0.03
CA GLU A 23 -6.00 -2.27 0.51
C GLU A 23 -4.67 -1.68 0.04
N ARG A 24 -3.62 -2.50 -0.10
CA ARG A 24 -2.31 -2.04 -0.63
C ARG A 24 -2.34 -1.68 -2.10
N GLN A 25 -3.23 -2.27 -2.88
CA GLN A 25 -3.28 -2.11 -4.33
C GLN A 25 -3.30 -0.64 -4.77
N MET A 26 -4.08 0.22 -4.10
CA MET A 26 -4.14 1.66 -4.42
C MET A 26 -2.78 2.36 -4.24
N TYR A 27 -1.97 1.92 -3.27
CA TYR A 27 -0.65 2.48 -3.01
C TYR A 27 0.33 2.00 -4.07
N ILE A 28 0.26 0.73 -4.46
CA ILE A 28 1.08 0.17 -5.55
C ILE A 28 0.82 0.92 -6.85
N GLU A 29 -0.46 1.12 -7.20
CA GLU A 29 -0.86 1.85 -8.40
C GLU A 29 -0.38 3.31 -8.36
N ALA A 30 -0.56 4.00 -7.23
CA ALA A 30 -0.06 5.36 -7.05
C ALA A 30 1.47 5.42 -7.18
N LEU A 31 2.17 4.47 -6.57
CA LEU A 31 3.62 4.37 -6.65
C LEU A 31 4.12 4.05 -8.05
N GLN A 32 3.38 3.34 -8.90
CA GLN A 32 3.77 3.04 -10.28
C GLN A 32 3.38 4.15 -11.26
N GLY A 33 2.25 4.82 -11.03
CA GLY A 33 1.70 5.84 -11.91
C GLY A 33 2.18 7.27 -11.64
N SER A 34 2.85 7.54 -10.52
CA SER A 34 3.26 8.91 -10.15
C SER A 34 4.58 8.97 -9.37
N GLU A 35 5.30 10.09 -9.55
CA GLU A 35 6.56 10.39 -8.85
C GLU A 35 6.36 10.96 -7.44
N ALA A 36 5.21 11.56 -7.18
CA ALA A 36 4.83 12.13 -5.90
C ALA A 36 3.32 12.15 -5.74
N GLY A 37 2.85 12.30 -4.50
CA GLY A 37 1.44 12.39 -4.22
C GLY A 37 1.13 12.73 -2.78
N MET A 38 -0.17 12.75 -2.50
CA MET A 38 -0.75 13.07 -1.22
C MET A 38 -1.79 12.01 -0.86
N ILE A 39 -1.86 11.62 0.40
CA ILE A 39 -2.86 10.70 0.93
C ILE A 39 -3.58 11.40 2.08
N GLU A 40 -4.86 11.70 1.88
CA GLU A 40 -5.73 12.24 2.91
C GLU A 40 -6.42 11.11 3.67
N LEU A 41 -6.35 11.15 5.00
CA LEU A 41 -6.95 10.16 5.86
C LEU A 41 -8.41 10.49 6.15
N SER A 42 -9.25 9.48 5.96
CA SER A 42 -10.65 9.52 6.36
C SER A 42 -10.81 9.37 7.88
N ARG A 43 -11.96 9.81 8.40
CA ARG A 43 -12.28 9.69 9.83
C ARG A 43 -12.23 8.22 10.28
N GLY A 44 -11.37 7.92 11.26
CA GLY A 44 -11.19 6.57 11.80
C GLY A 44 -10.02 5.80 11.21
N GLU A 45 -9.38 6.31 10.16
CA GLU A 45 -8.12 5.74 9.67
C GLU A 45 -6.97 6.05 10.62
N LYS A 46 -6.06 5.08 10.75
CA LYS A 46 -4.87 5.21 11.58
C LYS A 46 -3.68 5.60 10.72
N ALA A 47 -3.06 6.74 11.02
CA ALA A 47 -1.84 7.23 10.38
C ALA A 47 -0.72 6.17 10.28
N SER A 48 -0.53 5.38 11.34
CA SER A 48 0.44 4.28 11.35
C SER A 48 0.12 3.18 10.33
N ARG A 49 -1.16 2.88 10.10
CA ARG A 49 -1.61 1.90 9.10
C ARG A 49 -1.29 2.40 7.69
N VAL A 50 -1.60 3.66 7.38
CA VAL A 50 -1.32 4.27 6.07
C VAL A 50 0.18 4.25 5.77
N LYS A 51 1.02 4.67 6.73
CA LYS A 51 2.49 4.57 6.56
C LYS A 51 2.97 3.14 6.34
N ARG A 52 2.38 2.16 7.04
CA ARG A 52 2.73 0.74 6.85
C ARG A 52 2.36 0.25 5.45
N LEU A 53 1.14 0.55 4.98
CA LEU A 53 0.68 0.15 3.64
C LEU A 53 1.55 0.77 2.54
N LEU A 54 1.91 2.05 2.66
CA LEU A 54 2.83 2.71 1.73
C LEU A 54 4.23 2.07 1.74
N ALA A 55 4.75 1.71 2.91
CA ALA A 55 6.05 1.04 3.04
C ALA A 55 6.03 -0.40 2.47
N GLU A 56 4.95 -1.14 2.68
CA GLU A 56 4.76 -2.47 2.10
C GLU A 56 4.69 -2.37 0.56
N ALA A 57 3.90 -1.43 0.01
CA ALA A 57 3.82 -1.19 -1.43
C ALA A 57 5.17 -0.77 -2.04
N SER A 58 5.95 0.05 -1.33
CA SER A 58 7.30 0.46 -1.75
C SER A 58 8.26 -0.74 -1.84
N ARG A 59 8.19 -1.68 -0.89
CA ARG A 59 8.99 -2.91 -0.94
C ARG A 59 8.56 -3.83 -2.08
N GLU A 60 7.26 -3.96 -2.29
CA GLU A 60 6.67 -4.84 -3.30
C GLU A 60 6.98 -4.36 -4.73
N THR A 61 6.93 -3.05 -4.96
CA THR A 61 7.25 -2.45 -6.26
C THR A 61 8.74 -2.24 -6.50
N GLY A 62 9.57 -2.29 -5.46
CA GLY A 62 10.98 -1.89 -5.50
C GLY A 62 11.20 -0.38 -5.59
N ILE A 63 10.14 0.42 -5.60
CA ILE A 63 10.22 1.88 -5.73
C ILE A 63 10.46 2.50 -4.36
N ARG A 64 11.60 3.15 -4.17
CA ARG A 64 11.94 3.82 -2.91
C ARG A 64 11.20 5.15 -2.80
N VAL A 65 10.63 5.42 -1.63
CA VAL A 65 9.90 6.67 -1.35
C VAL A 65 10.31 7.30 -0.02
N ARG A 66 10.14 8.62 0.09
CA ARG A 66 10.08 9.34 1.36
C ARG A 66 8.67 9.88 1.59
N SER A 67 8.26 9.94 2.85
CA SER A 67 6.97 10.49 3.23
C SER A 67 7.06 11.36 4.49
N THR A 68 6.23 12.39 4.55
CA THR A 68 6.11 13.30 5.69
C THR A 68 4.66 13.67 5.92
N TRP A 69 4.29 13.89 7.18
CA TRP A 69 2.97 14.42 7.53
C TRP A 69 2.98 15.94 7.31
N GLU A 70 1.95 16.46 6.64
CA GLU A 70 1.79 17.91 6.44
C GLU A 70 1.30 18.60 7.72
N ASP A 71 0.45 17.91 8.49
CA ASP A 71 -0.20 18.45 9.67
C ASP A 71 0.12 17.64 10.94
N LYS A 72 0.02 18.30 12.11
CA LYS A 72 0.25 17.66 13.43
C LYS A 72 -0.78 16.57 13.76
N ASN A 73 -1.97 16.64 13.18
CA ASN A 73 -3.03 15.66 13.39
C ASN A 73 -2.89 14.44 12.46
N GLN A 74 -1.86 14.41 11.61
CA GLN A 74 -1.57 13.33 10.67
C GLN A 74 -2.77 12.99 9.77
N LYS A 75 -3.46 14.02 9.27
CA LYS A 75 -4.55 13.88 8.31
C LYS A 75 -4.04 13.76 6.88
N VAL A 76 -2.90 14.35 6.58
CA VAL A 76 -2.38 14.40 5.21
C VAL A 76 -0.95 13.90 5.18
N LEU A 77 -0.72 12.81 4.45
CA LEU A 77 0.60 12.23 4.19
C LEU A 77 1.08 12.63 2.79
N LEU A 78 2.13 13.44 2.73
CA LEU A 78 2.84 13.75 1.49
C LEU A 78 3.90 12.68 1.24
N TRP A 79 4.06 12.25 0.00
CA TRP A 79 5.09 11.30 -0.40
C TRP A 79 5.71 11.64 -1.76
N LYS A 80 6.94 11.18 -1.97
CA LYS A 80 7.63 11.24 -3.26
C LYS A 80 8.62 10.09 -3.42
N ARG A 81 8.86 9.67 -4.66
CA ARG A 81 9.92 8.74 -5.03
C ARG A 81 11.29 9.35 -4.76
N VAL A 82 12.26 8.50 -4.44
CA VAL A 82 13.64 8.89 -4.17
C VAL A 82 14.60 7.87 -4.75
N GLY A 83 15.69 8.34 -5.36
CA GLY A 83 16.65 7.48 -6.05
C GLY A 83 16.07 6.99 -7.37
N ALA A 84 16.43 7.68 -8.46
CA ALA A 84 16.39 7.14 -9.80
C ALA A 84 17.64 6.28 -10.04
#